data_AF-A0A9N8EXG0-F1
#
_entry.id   AF-A0A9N8EXG0-F1
#
_cell.length_a   1.000
_cell.length_b   1.000
_cell.length_c   1.000
_cell.angle_alpha   90.00
_cell.angle_beta   90.00
_cell.angle_gamma   90.00
#
_symmetry.space_group_name_H-M   'P 1'
#
loop_
_entity.id
_entity.type
_entity.pdbx_description
1 polymer ?
#
loop_
_entity_poly.entity_id
_entity_poly.type
_entity_poly.pdbx_seq_one_letter_code
_entity_poly.pdbx_strand_id
1 'polypeptide(L)'
;MATVERGKDGLRTDVYYGALEETEAKGYRAAGILLLRKRPTTEGPSYFEATTTTSSSSSIQVLCCAEVRKKKKQKPKNGIVELNLLGGKIEDADGTDSRVTAAREFWEETGGMVPLAECQRILNHDNKVLPIWCGPGKYALYVAYDGNNNPQWDQLPVTYSEALQSGKELPEGAEASHLVWVDWAIIQQCSQSRKKKKKPANDSIGSDDGTISFLVPSADNTDGERITVQQSNFVKYLFPDSNFQGGVELAIQKFLPSSSGTETTSNKDVKGSEGASGTKDAVEAMTRSLESVTI
;
A
#
# COMPACT_ATOMS: atom_id res chain seq x y z
N MET A 1 17.06 -14.66 -22.37
CA MET A 1 15.67 -14.70 -21.86
C MET A 1 15.67 -15.65 -20.68
N ALA A 2 15.21 -15.21 -19.49
CA ALA A 2 15.06 -16.12 -18.35
C ALA A 2 13.85 -17.03 -18.61
N THR A 3 14.01 -18.33 -18.39
CA THR A 3 12.92 -19.30 -18.50
C THR A 3 11.91 -19.04 -17.38
N VAL A 4 10.65 -18.78 -17.73
CA VAL A 4 9.57 -18.59 -16.75
C VAL A 4 9.10 -19.96 -16.26
N GLU A 5 9.26 -20.24 -14.97
CA GLU A 5 8.81 -21.51 -14.37
C GLU A 5 7.30 -21.47 -14.10
N ARG A 6 6.57 -22.39 -14.74
CA ARG A 6 5.11 -22.55 -14.57
C ARG A 6 4.79 -23.81 -13.77
N GLY A 7 3.79 -23.70 -12.91
CA GLY A 7 3.22 -24.81 -12.15
C GLY A 7 2.37 -25.74 -13.04
N LYS A 8 1.88 -26.84 -12.45
CA LYS A 8 1.04 -27.84 -13.14
C LYS A 8 -0.28 -27.27 -13.66
N ASP A 9 -0.73 -26.16 -13.08
CA ASP A 9 -1.91 -25.40 -13.45
C ASP A 9 -1.62 -24.30 -14.49
N GLY A 10 -0.40 -24.23 -15.02
CA GLY A 10 0.01 -23.23 -16.00
C GLY A 10 0.32 -21.85 -15.40
N LEU A 11 0.16 -21.68 -14.09
CA LEU A 11 0.44 -20.41 -13.40
C LEU A 11 1.92 -20.22 -13.14
N ARG A 12 2.38 -18.98 -13.20
CA ARG A 12 3.73 -18.62 -12.80
C ARG A 12 3.95 -18.89 -11.32
N THR A 13 5.08 -19.50 -11.00
CA THR A 13 5.48 -19.81 -9.61
C THR A 13 6.37 -18.74 -9.00
N ASP A 14 6.89 -17.83 -9.82
CA ASP A 14 7.72 -16.70 -9.42
C ASP A 14 6.88 -15.47 -9.07
N VAL A 15 7.54 -14.46 -8.50
CA VAL A 15 6.97 -13.13 -8.27
C VAL A 15 7.28 -12.26 -9.47
N TYR A 16 6.32 -11.47 -9.96
CA TYR A 16 6.58 -10.46 -10.99
C TYR A 16 5.59 -9.29 -10.90
N TYR A 17 5.97 -8.14 -11.44
CA TYR A 17 5.12 -6.96 -11.53
C TYR A 17 4.75 -6.66 -12.99
N GLY A 18 3.51 -6.23 -13.22
CA GLY A 18 2.95 -6.01 -14.55
C GLY A 18 1.49 -6.44 -14.64
N ALA A 19 0.91 -6.38 -15.84
CA ALA A 19 -0.44 -6.89 -16.06
C ALA A 19 -0.51 -8.39 -15.69
N LEU A 20 -1.59 -8.77 -15.01
CA LEU A 20 -1.88 -10.18 -14.73
C LEU A 20 -2.23 -10.89 -16.04
N GLU A 21 -1.69 -12.09 -16.26
CA GLU A 21 -2.11 -12.94 -17.36
C GLU A 21 -3.56 -13.41 -17.13
N GLU A 22 -4.27 -13.77 -18.21
CA GLU A 22 -5.66 -14.26 -18.11
C GLU A 22 -5.77 -15.49 -17.18
N THR A 23 -4.77 -16.36 -17.21
CA THR A 23 -4.73 -17.55 -16.34
C THR A 23 -4.58 -17.19 -14.86
N GLU A 24 -3.80 -16.16 -14.55
CA GLU A 24 -3.56 -15.68 -13.19
C GLU A 24 -4.75 -14.90 -12.66
N ALA A 25 -5.35 -14.06 -13.50
CA ALA A 25 -6.59 -13.35 -13.19
C ALA A 25 -7.73 -14.31 -12.84
N LYS A 26 -7.77 -15.50 -13.45
CA LYS A 26 -8.75 -16.57 -13.15
C LYS A 26 -8.31 -17.54 -12.05
N GLY A 27 -7.00 -17.64 -11.81
CA GLY A 27 -6.39 -18.67 -10.99
C GLY A 27 -5.89 -18.20 -9.62
N TYR A 28 -6.01 -16.90 -9.31
CA TYR A 28 -5.66 -16.35 -8.00
C TYR A 28 -6.49 -16.98 -6.87
N ARG A 29 -5.95 -16.94 -5.66
CA ARG A 29 -6.62 -17.46 -4.45
C ARG A 29 -6.81 -16.41 -3.37
N ALA A 30 -6.09 -15.31 -3.49
CA ALA A 30 -6.09 -14.23 -2.53
C ALA A 30 -5.62 -12.95 -3.22
N ALA A 31 -6.08 -11.81 -2.73
CA ALA A 31 -5.69 -10.52 -3.26
C ALA A 31 -5.64 -9.47 -2.15
N GLY A 32 -4.92 -8.37 -2.41
CA GLY A 32 -4.81 -7.30 -1.43
C GLY A 32 -4.24 -6.02 -2.00
N ILE A 33 -4.11 -5.01 -1.16
CA ILE A 33 -3.61 -3.68 -1.52
C ILE A 33 -2.39 -3.35 -0.66
N LEU A 34 -1.31 -2.95 -1.33
CA LEU A 34 -0.19 -2.27 -0.68
C LEU A 34 -0.34 -0.77 -0.93
N LEU A 35 -0.95 -0.08 0.02
CA LEU A 35 -1.18 1.36 -0.09
C LEU A 35 0.11 2.13 0.24
N LEU A 36 0.52 2.99 -0.68
CA LEU A 36 1.64 3.92 -0.53
C LEU A 36 1.15 5.28 -0.04
N ARG A 37 1.99 5.97 0.73
CA ARG A 37 1.85 7.41 0.95
C ARG A 37 3.21 8.10 1.01
N LYS A 38 3.20 9.41 0.79
CA LYS A 38 4.33 10.27 1.18
C LYS A 38 4.15 10.65 2.65
N ARG A 39 5.19 10.48 3.46
CA ARG A 39 5.21 10.86 4.86
C ARG A 39 4.96 12.38 4.97
N PRO A 40 3.99 12.81 5.81
CA PRO A 40 3.78 14.23 6.08
C PRO A 40 5.05 14.88 6.65
N THR A 41 5.32 16.14 6.29
CA THR A 41 6.52 16.88 6.73
C THR A 41 6.42 17.43 8.16
N THR A 42 5.48 16.95 8.96
CA THR A 42 5.29 17.40 10.35
C THR A 42 6.41 16.89 11.26
N GLU A 43 6.87 17.73 12.17
CA GLU A 43 7.97 17.41 13.09
C GLU A 43 7.51 16.43 14.18
N GLY A 44 7.98 15.18 14.12
CA GLY A 44 7.88 14.21 15.22
C GLY A 44 7.54 12.79 14.78
N PRO A 45 7.85 11.77 15.61
CA PRO A 45 7.29 10.44 15.45
C PRO A 45 5.80 10.49 15.78
N SER A 46 4.95 10.31 14.77
CA SER A 46 3.52 10.16 14.97
C SER A 46 3.21 8.77 15.54
N TYR A 47 2.14 8.66 16.34
CA TYR A 47 1.56 7.38 16.70
C TYR A 47 1.24 6.55 15.45
N PHE A 48 1.35 5.23 15.57
CA PHE A 48 1.11 4.27 14.48
C PHE A 48 2.04 4.45 13.27
N GLU A 49 3.21 5.05 13.47
CA GLU A 49 4.27 5.10 12.46
C GLU A 49 5.52 4.35 12.94
N ALA A 50 5.98 3.41 12.11
CA ALA A 50 7.29 2.79 12.26
C ALA A 50 8.29 3.54 11.37
N THR A 51 9.23 4.27 11.99
CA THR A 51 10.13 5.17 11.28
C THR A 51 11.60 4.88 11.58
N THR A 52 12.49 5.08 10.60
CA THR A 52 13.92 4.91 10.85
C THR A 52 14.49 6.13 11.58
N THR A 53 15.35 5.90 12.57
CA THR A 53 16.08 6.99 13.27
C THR A 53 17.16 7.65 12.42
N THR A 54 17.55 7.03 11.31
CA THR A 54 18.54 7.56 10.37
C THR A 54 17.90 8.57 9.41
N SER A 55 18.44 9.79 9.40
CA SER A 55 17.96 10.98 8.65
C SER A 55 17.92 10.87 7.12
N SER A 56 18.21 9.69 6.55
CA SER A 56 18.10 9.40 5.11
C SER A 56 16.82 8.64 4.75
N SER A 57 15.85 8.60 5.66
CA SER A 57 14.65 7.77 5.56
C SER A 57 13.86 8.14 4.31
N SER A 58 13.58 7.15 3.46
CA SER A 58 12.60 7.26 2.39
C SER A 58 11.38 8.04 2.88
N SER A 59 10.94 9.08 2.16
CA SER A 59 9.71 9.78 2.48
C SER A 59 8.47 8.95 2.18
N ILE A 60 8.62 7.67 1.83
CA ILE A 60 7.52 6.78 1.44
C ILE A 60 7.24 5.79 2.55
N GLN A 61 5.96 5.70 2.90
CA GLN A 61 5.44 4.72 3.84
C GLN A 61 4.47 3.79 3.12
N VAL A 62 4.39 2.56 3.61
CA VAL A 62 3.37 1.59 3.22
C VAL A 62 2.43 1.32 4.39
N LEU A 63 1.15 1.09 4.11
CA LEU A 63 0.21 0.67 5.13
C LEU A 63 0.34 -0.83 5.36
N CYS A 64 0.42 -1.24 6.62
CA CYS A 64 0.42 -2.64 7.05
C CYS A 64 -0.55 -2.82 8.22
N CYS A 65 -0.93 -4.06 8.50
CA CYS A 65 -1.69 -4.42 9.68
C CYS A 65 -0.82 -5.20 10.67
N ALA A 66 -1.05 -5.00 11.96
CA ALA A 66 -0.48 -5.78 13.04
C ALA A 66 -1.60 -6.65 13.65
N GLU A 67 -1.49 -7.96 13.48
CA GLU A 67 -2.55 -8.93 13.81
C GLU A 67 -2.08 -9.92 14.88
N VAL A 68 -2.97 -10.28 15.81
CA VAL A 68 -2.68 -11.28 16.85
C VAL A 68 -2.88 -12.68 16.27
N ARG A 69 -1.78 -13.37 15.95
CA ARG A 69 -1.84 -14.76 15.48
C ARG A 69 -1.81 -15.74 16.66
N LYS A 70 -2.89 -16.51 16.82
CA LYS A 70 -2.95 -17.64 17.75
C LYS A 70 -2.22 -18.84 17.17
N LYS A 71 -1.06 -19.19 17.72
CA LYS A 71 -0.38 -20.45 17.34
C LYS A 71 -1.20 -21.63 17.83
N LYS A 72 -1.57 -22.56 16.92
CA LYS A 72 -2.34 -23.80 17.18
C LYS A 72 -1.85 -24.66 18.37
N LYS A 73 -0.63 -24.44 18.87
CA LYS A 73 -0.01 -25.23 19.95
C LYS A 73 0.35 -24.43 21.21
N GLN A 74 0.11 -23.12 21.28
CA GLN A 74 0.39 -22.32 22.48
C GLN A 74 -0.90 -22.08 23.27
N LYS A 75 -0.82 -22.29 24.59
CA LYS A 75 -1.92 -21.94 25.51
C LYS A 75 -2.29 -20.45 25.34
N PRO A 76 -3.58 -20.09 25.49
CA PRO A 76 -4.18 -18.87 24.94
C PRO A 76 -3.77 -17.55 25.61
N LYS A 77 -2.66 -17.49 26.34
CA LYS A 77 -2.44 -16.36 27.26
C LYS A 77 -1.85 -15.11 26.64
N ASN A 78 -1.22 -15.15 25.46
CA ASN A 78 -0.85 -13.96 24.67
C ASN A 78 -0.49 -14.46 23.25
N GLY A 79 -1.28 -14.07 22.24
CA GLY A 79 -0.91 -14.34 20.85
C GLY A 79 0.34 -13.55 20.46
N ILE A 80 1.01 -13.94 19.38
CA ILE A 80 2.13 -13.17 18.84
C ILE A 80 1.53 -12.16 17.86
N VAL A 81 1.86 -10.88 18.05
CA VAL A 81 1.48 -9.83 17.09
C VAL A 81 2.46 -9.90 15.91
N GLU A 82 1.90 -10.13 14.72
CA GLU A 82 2.66 -10.20 13.48
C GLU A 82 2.26 -9.05 12.55
N LEU A 83 3.24 -8.46 11.85
CA LEU A 83 3.01 -7.50 10.77
C LEU A 83 2.64 -8.26 9.50
N ASN A 84 1.53 -7.89 8.87
CA ASN A 84 1.05 -8.48 7.64
C ASN A 84 0.65 -7.41 6.60
N LEU A 85 0.48 -7.86 5.36
CA LEU A 85 -0.14 -7.05 4.31
C LEU A 85 -1.65 -7.08 4.44
N LEU A 86 -2.30 -6.05 3.89
CA LEU A 86 -3.75 -5.97 3.86
C LEU A 86 -4.30 -6.79 2.69
N GLY A 87 -5.04 -7.86 2.98
CA GLY A 87 -5.65 -8.70 1.96
C GLY A 87 -5.89 -10.14 2.40
N GLY A 88 -6.88 -10.77 1.77
CA GLY A 88 -7.35 -12.11 2.12
C GLY A 88 -7.78 -12.92 0.91
N LYS A 89 -8.63 -13.91 1.15
CA LYS A 89 -8.95 -14.95 0.17
C LYS A 89 -10.09 -14.50 -0.72
N ILE A 90 -10.11 -15.03 -1.95
CA ILE A 90 -11.28 -14.90 -2.81
C ILE A 90 -12.49 -15.59 -2.16
N GLU A 91 -13.64 -14.91 -2.22
CA GLU A 91 -14.94 -15.46 -1.84
C GLU A 91 -15.85 -15.61 -3.07
N ASP A 92 -16.88 -16.46 -2.97
CA ASP A 92 -17.82 -16.70 -4.07
C ASP A 92 -18.48 -15.41 -4.58
N ALA A 93 -18.71 -14.45 -3.67
CA ALA A 93 -19.30 -13.15 -3.98
C ALA A 93 -18.37 -12.24 -4.82
N ASP A 94 -17.05 -12.46 -4.77
CA ASP A 94 -16.06 -11.67 -5.52
C ASP A 94 -16.00 -12.09 -7.01
N GLY A 95 -16.61 -13.24 -7.35
CA GLY A 95 -16.53 -13.81 -8.69
C GLY A 95 -15.10 -14.22 -9.05
N THR A 96 -14.58 -13.74 -10.18
CA THR A 96 -13.20 -13.99 -10.63
C THR A 96 -12.37 -12.72 -10.73
N ASP A 97 -12.77 -11.64 -10.07
CA ASP A 97 -12.08 -10.35 -10.17
C ASP A 97 -11.24 -10.08 -8.92
N SER A 98 -9.92 -10.19 -9.08
CA SER A 98 -8.96 -9.97 -7.99
C SER A 98 -8.95 -8.54 -7.46
N ARG A 99 -9.41 -7.55 -8.25
CA ARG A 99 -9.58 -6.18 -7.76
C ARG A 99 -10.77 -6.08 -6.81
N VAL A 100 -11.85 -6.83 -7.06
CA VAL A 100 -13.01 -6.89 -6.16
C VAL A 100 -12.59 -7.50 -4.81
N THR A 101 -11.89 -8.64 -4.82
CA THR A 101 -11.35 -9.25 -3.60
C THR A 101 -10.40 -8.29 -2.86
N ALA A 102 -9.45 -7.66 -3.56
CA ALA A 102 -8.50 -6.74 -2.92
C ALA A 102 -9.21 -5.52 -2.29
N ALA A 103 -10.24 -4.97 -2.94
CA ALA A 103 -11.01 -3.85 -2.38
C ALA A 103 -11.86 -4.28 -1.18
N ARG A 104 -12.51 -5.44 -1.24
CA ARG A 104 -13.33 -6.00 -0.14
C ARG A 104 -12.46 -6.25 1.09
N GLU A 105 -11.37 -6.99 0.93
CA GLU A 105 -10.47 -7.34 2.02
C GLU A 105 -9.84 -6.09 2.65
N PHE A 106 -9.44 -5.12 1.83
CA PHE A 106 -8.94 -3.85 2.35
C PHE A 106 -10.02 -3.11 3.15
N TRP A 107 -11.27 -3.08 2.67
CA TRP A 107 -12.40 -2.49 3.38
C TRP A 107 -12.66 -3.17 4.73
N GLU A 108 -12.69 -4.51 4.76
CA GLU A 108 -12.89 -5.32 5.97
C GLU A 108 -11.75 -5.10 6.98
N GLU A 109 -10.50 -5.30 6.56
CA GLU A 109 -9.33 -5.25 7.45
C GLU A 109 -9.04 -3.84 7.98
N THR A 110 -9.52 -2.80 7.29
CA THR A 110 -9.47 -1.42 7.79
C THR A 110 -10.72 -1.01 8.56
N GLY A 111 -11.58 -1.96 8.93
CA GLY A 111 -12.76 -1.74 9.77
C GLY A 111 -13.87 -0.95 9.08
N GLY A 112 -13.84 -0.87 7.75
CA GLY A 112 -14.75 -0.06 6.94
C GLY A 112 -14.57 1.45 7.10
N MET A 113 -13.41 1.91 7.60
CA MET A 113 -13.13 3.35 7.80
C MET A 113 -12.96 4.10 6.47
N VAL A 114 -12.59 3.37 5.41
CA VAL A 114 -12.67 3.85 4.03
C VAL A 114 -13.85 3.18 3.36
N PRO A 115 -14.75 3.90 2.66
CA PRO A 115 -15.85 3.27 1.93
C PRO A 115 -15.36 2.24 0.89
N LEU A 116 -16.09 1.13 0.72
CA LEU A 116 -15.74 0.11 -0.27
C LEU A 116 -15.65 0.69 -1.70
N ALA A 117 -16.56 1.60 -2.06
CA ALA A 117 -16.53 2.28 -3.35
C ALA A 117 -15.23 3.06 -3.59
N GLU A 118 -14.64 3.61 -2.52
CA GLU A 118 -13.37 4.32 -2.57
C GLU A 118 -12.19 3.35 -2.74
N CYS A 119 -12.24 2.19 -2.07
CA CYS A 119 -11.29 1.09 -2.25
C CYS A 119 -11.35 0.54 -3.69
N GLN A 120 -12.54 0.44 -4.29
CA GLN A 120 -12.71 0.06 -5.69
C GLN A 120 -12.20 1.15 -6.64
N ARG A 121 -12.47 2.42 -6.33
CA ARG A 121 -12.03 3.57 -7.13
C ARG A 121 -10.51 3.60 -7.24
N ILE A 122 -9.77 3.42 -6.15
CA ILE A 122 -8.30 3.45 -6.19
C ILE A 122 -7.77 2.31 -7.07
N LEU A 123 -8.35 1.10 -6.97
CA LEU A 123 -7.93 -0.04 -7.76
C LEU A 123 -8.26 0.08 -9.25
N ASN A 124 -9.32 0.81 -9.62
CA ASN A 124 -9.72 1.01 -11.02
C ASN A 124 -9.01 2.19 -11.71
N HIS A 125 -8.09 2.86 -11.01
CA HIS A 125 -7.34 3.98 -11.56
C HIS A 125 -6.04 3.50 -12.21
N ASP A 126 -6.05 3.19 -13.50
CA ASP A 126 -4.92 2.56 -14.23
C ASP A 126 -3.57 3.30 -14.12
N ASN A 127 -3.61 4.61 -13.87
CA ASN A 127 -2.41 5.43 -13.70
C ASN A 127 -1.81 5.43 -12.29
N LYS A 128 -2.48 4.83 -11.29
CA LYS A 128 -2.10 4.89 -9.87
C LYS A 128 -1.99 3.51 -9.20
N VAL A 129 -2.06 2.44 -9.99
CA VAL A 129 -2.00 1.07 -9.51
C VAL A 129 -1.00 0.26 -10.33
N LEU A 130 -0.20 -0.54 -9.65
CA LEU A 130 0.70 -1.52 -10.25
C LEU A 130 0.38 -2.90 -9.69
N PRO A 131 -0.09 -3.85 -10.50
CA PRO A 131 -0.26 -5.22 -10.06
C PRO A 131 1.08 -5.94 -9.88
N ILE A 132 1.16 -6.77 -8.86
CA ILE A 132 2.24 -7.70 -8.57
C ILE A 132 1.61 -9.08 -8.38
N TRP A 133 1.98 -10.02 -9.26
CA TRP A 133 1.67 -11.42 -9.07
C TRP A 133 2.67 -12.05 -8.12
N CYS A 134 2.16 -12.72 -7.09
CA CYS A 134 2.93 -13.53 -6.17
C CYS A 134 2.55 -14.99 -6.39
N GLY A 135 3.29 -15.68 -7.27
CA GLY A 135 3.05 -17.09 -7.59
C GLY A 135 2.87 -17.99 -6.36
N PRO A 136 3.72 -17.86 -5.32
CA PRO A 136 3.52 -18.55 -4.06
C PRO A 136 2.30 -17.99 -3.33
N GLY A 137 1.31 -18.86 -3.14
CA GLY A 137 0.01 -18.46 -2.60
C GLY A 137 -1.00 -18.01 -3.66
N LYS A 138 -0.58 -17.85 -4.93
CA LYS A 138 -1.40 -17.36 -6.04
C LYS A 138 -2.07 -16.05 -5.66
N TYR A 139 -1.26 -15.11 -5.20
CA TYR A 139 -1.70 -13.90 -4.55
C TYR A 139 -1.52 -12.70 -5.49
N ALA A 140 -2.61 -11.98 -5.76
CA ALA A 140 -2.60 -10.78 -6.58
C ALA A 140 -2.52 -9.53 -5.68
N LEU A 141 -1.38 -8.85 -5.67
CA LEU A 141 -1.17 -7.65 -4.86
C LEU A 141 -1.23 -6.41 -5.74
N TYR A 142 -1.99 -5.41 -5.32
CA TYR A 142 -2.05 -4.13 -6.02
C TYR A 142 -1.31 -3.06 -5.23
N VAL A 143 -0.18 -2.60 -5.75
CA VAL A 143 0.52 -1.45 -5.18
C VAL A 143 -0.21 -0.19 -5.65
N ALA A 144 -0.80 0.52 -4.71
CA ALA A 144 -1.68 1.64 -5.00
C ALA A 144 -1.20 2.92 -4.33
N TYR A 145 -1.49 4.05 -4.95
CA TYR A 145 -1.23 5.37 -4.38
C TYR A 145 -2.43 6.27 -4.63
N ASP A 146 -3.01 6.87 -3.58
CA ASP A 146 -4.21 7.69 -3.79
C ASP A 146 -3.91 9.11 -4.29
N GLY A 147 -2.70 9.63 -4.07
CA GLY A 147 -2.35 11.03 -4.33
C GLY A 147 -1.85 11.73 -3.07
N ASN A 148 -1.26 12.92 -3.21
CA ASN A 148 -0.84 13.71 -2.05
C ASN A 148 -2.07 14.20 -1.28
N ASN A 149 -2.01 14.12 0.06
CA ASN A 149 -2.92 14.79 1.00
C ASN A 149 -4.39 14.37 0.90
N ASN A 150 -4.66 13.07 0.97
CA ASN A 150 -6.01 12.63 1.33
C ASN A 150 -6.03 12.33 2.84
N PRO A 151 -6.60 13.24 3.66
CA PRO A 151 -6.54 13.12 5.12
C PRO A 151 -7.19 11.83 5.63
N GLN A 152 -8.15 11.27 4.90
CA GLN A 152 -8.83 10.03 5.29
C GLN A 152 -7.87 8.84 5.32
N TRP A 153 -7.02 8.71 4.28
CA TRP A 153 -6.01 7.65 4.23
C TRP A 153 -4.89 7.90 5.24
N ASP A 154 -4.46 9.15 5.39
CA ASP A 154 -3.35 9.49 6.29
C ASP A 154 -3.69 9.23 7.76
N GLN A 155 -4.94 9.48 8.15
CA GLN A 155 -5.45 9.27 9.52
C GLN A 155 -5.98 7.85 9.75
N LEU A 156 -5.94 6.97 8.75
CA LEU A 156 -6.58 5.66 8.81
C LEU A 156 -6.16 4.83 10.04
N PRO A 157 -4.87 4.75 10.43
CA PRO A 157 -4.50 4.06 11.66
C PRO A 157 -5.07 4.67 12.95
N VAL A 158 -5.15 6.00 13.02
CA VAL A 158 -5.68 6.72 14.17
C VAL A 158 -7.17 6.44 14.29
N THR A 159 -7.93 6.67 13.22
CA THR A 159 -9.38 6.45 13.18
C THR A 159 -9.75 4.98 13.46
N TYR A 160 -8.96 4.03 12.94
CA TYR A 160 -9.13 2.62 13.24
C TYR A 160 -8.93 2.31 14.73
N SER A 161 -7.87 2.86 15.34
CA SER A 161 -7.61 2.67 16.77
C SER A 161 -8.70 3.28 17.65
N GLU A 162 -9.22 4.46 17.31
CA GLU A 162 -10.33 5.09 18.04
C GLU A 162 -11.61 4.26 17.97
N ALA A 163 -11.89 3.64 16.82
CA ALA A 163 -13.01 2.73 16.65
C ALA A 163 -12.89 1.49 17.56
N LEU A 164 -11.70 0.89 17.64
CA LEU A 164 -11.44 -0.23 18.55
C LEU A 164 -11.64 0.16 20.02
N GLN A 165 -11.12 1.32 20.43
CA GLN A 165 -11.21 1.80 21.81
C GLN A 165 -12.64 2.17 22.23
N SER A 166 -13.44 2.70 21.31
CA SER A 166 -14.86 3.01 21.55
C SER A 166 -15.76 1.77 21.57
N GLY A 167 -15.24 0.59 21.26
CA GLY A 167 -16.02 -0.65 21.18
C GLY A 167 -16.96 -0.68 19.99
N LYS A 168 -16.68 0.09 18.93
CA LYS A 168 -17.44 0.05 17.69
C LYS A 168 -17.37 -1.35 17.10
N GLU A 169 -18.53 -1.90 16.72
CA GLU A 169 -18.58 -3.16 15.97
C GLU A 169 -17.94 -2.94 14.59
N LEU A 170 -16.88 -3.73 14.32
CA LEU A 170 -16.19 -3.70 13.03
C LEU A 170 -16.76 -4.78 12.11
N PRO A 171 -16.65 -4.61 10.78
CA PRO A 171 -16.99 -5.66 9.82
C PRO A 171 -16.32 -7.00 10.15
N GLU A 172 -16.97 -8.09 9.76
CA GLU A 172 -16.32 -9.40 9.73
C GLU A 172 -15.06 -9.32 8.85
N GLY A 173 -13.97 -9.95 9.28
CA GLY A 173 -12.65 -9.85 8.63
C GLY A 173 -11.71 -8.80 9.23
N ALA A 174 -12.20 -7.88 10.09
CA ALA A 174 -11.35 -6.92 10.81
C ALA A 174 -10.53 -7.59 11.94
N GLU A 175 -9.50 -8.38 11.58
CA GLU A 175 -8.65 -9.13 12.54
C GLU A 175 -7.45 -8.32 13.06
N ALA A 176 -7.17 -7.15 12.49
CA ALA A 176 -6.04 -6.32 12.87
C ALA A 176 -6.21 -5.76 14.29
N SER A 177 -5.14 -5.80 15.09
CA SER A 177 -5.09 -5.09 16.37
C SER A 177 -4.68 -3.64 16.18
N HIS A 178 -3.82 -3.38 15.20
CA HIS A 178 -3.44 -2.03 14.78
C HIS A 178 -3.24 -1.97 13.27
N LEU A 179 -3.52 -0.82 12.68
CA LEU A 179 -2.94 -0.44 11.39
C LEU A 179 -1.69 0.39 11.67
N VAL A 180 -0.71 0.33 10.78
CA VAL A 180 0.57 1.02 10.96
C VAL A 180 1.13 1.46 9.63
N TRP A 181 1.59 2.71 9.56
CA TRP A 181 2.41 3.20 8.46
C TRP A 181 3.86 2.83 8.72
N VAL A 182 4.46 2.08 7.81
CA VAL A 182 5.84 1.60 7.93
C VAL A 182 6.69 2.26 6.86
N ASP A 183 7.79 2.92 7.26
CA ASP A 183 8.75 3.46 6.31
C ASP A 183 9.25 2.34 5.39
N TRP A 184 9.16 2.55 4.08
CA TRP A 184 9.61 1.56 3.09
C TRP A 184 11.09 1.18 3.29
N ALA A 185 11.90 2.12 3.76
CA ALA A 185 13.29 1.88 4.11
C ALA A 185 13.48 0.81 5.22
N ILE A 186 12.58 0.75 6.21
CA ILE A 186 12.61 -0.30 7.25
C ILE A 186 12.40 -1.67 6.60
N ILE A 187 11.42 -1.78 5.71
CA ILE A 187 11.10 -3.04 5.01
C ILE A 187 12.30 -3.52 4.19
N GLN A 188 12.97 -2.61 3.49
CA GLN A 188 14.19 -2.90 2.73
C GLN A 188 15.33 -3.36 3.64
N GLN A 189 15.56 -2.68 4.77
CA GLN A 189 16.59 -3.03 5.75
C GLN A 189 16.35 -4.42 6.35
N CYS A 190 15.13 -4.70 6.84
CA CYS A 190 14.77 -6.01 7.38
C CYS A 190 14.98 -7.14 6.37
N SER A 191 14.77 -6.86 5.09
CA SER A 191 14.98 -7.81 3.99
C SER A 191 16.46 -8.11 3.73
N GLN A 192 17.33 -7.11 3.86
CA GLN A 192 18.78 -7.24 3.63
C GLN A 192 19.49 -7.99 4.77
N SER A 193 19.12 -7.73 6.03
CA SER A 193 19.74 -8.41 7.20
C SER A 193 19.56 -9.93 7.15
N ARG A 194 18.49 -10.43 6.53
CA ARG A 194 18.25 -11.87 6.36
C ARG A 194 19.19 -12.55 5.40
N LYS A 195 19.53 -11.88 4.28
CA LYS A 195 20.47 -12.42 3.28
C LYS A 195 21.88 -12.58 3.86
N LYS A 196 22.23 -11.78 4.87
CA LYS A 196 23.55 -11.82 5.53
C LYS A 196 23.67 -12.88 6.65
N LYS A 197 22.58 -13.50 7.11
CA LYS A 197 22.62 -14.56 8.15
C LYS A 197 23.02 -15.94 7.63
N LYS A 198 24.02 -16.00 6.74
CA LYS A 198 24.96 -17.14 6.71
C LYS A 198 26.07 -16.83 7.74
N LYS A 199 25.89 -17.32 8.98
CA LYS A 199 26.79 -17.34 10.16
C LYS A 199 28.08 -16.48 10.08
N PRO A 200 28.32 -15.69 11.13
CA PRO A 200 29.29 -16.19 12.10
C PRO A 200 28.70 -16.32 13.50
N ALA A 201 29.27 -17.24 14.27
CA ALA A 201 29.04 -17.36 15.69
C ALA A 201 29.76 -16.20 16.39
N ASN A 202 29.08 -15.64 17.39
CA ASN A 202 29.54 -14.63 18.35
C ASN A 202 29.51 -13.16 17.89
N ASP A 203 29.02 -12.37 18.85
CA ASP A 203 29.12 -10.93 19.01
C ASP A 203 28.18 -10.04 18.17
N SER A 204 27.01 -9.73 18.75
CA SER A 204 26.74 -8.40 19.34
C SER A 204 25.22 -8.09 19.35
N ILE A 205 24.81 -7.41 20.42
CA ILE A 205 23.45 -6.98 20.70
C ILE A 205 23.11 -5.78 19.81
N GLY A 206 22.47 -6.07 18.68
CA GLY A 206 21.62 -5.15 17.92
C GLY A 206 20.51 -6.04 17.34
N SER A 207 19.24 -5.77 17.64
CA SER A 207 18.13 -6.65 17.30
C SER A 207 17.86 -6.68 15.80
N ASP A 208 18.65 -7.48 15.10
CA ASP A 208 18.69 -7.70 13.66
C ASP A 208 17.73 -8.85 13.26
N ASP A 209 16.63 -9.00 14.00
CA ASP A 209 15.70 -10.14 13.95
C ASP A 209 14.53 -9.95 12.96
N GLY A 210 14.47 -8.80 12.29
CA GLY A 210 13.38 -8.46 11.38
C GLY A 210 12.08 -8.12 12.11
N THR A 211 12.19 -7.58 13.33
CA THR A 211 11.09 -6.92 14.04
C THR A 211 10.94 -5.47 13.61
N ILE A 212 9.74 -4.94 13.81
CA ILE A 212 9.37 -3.55 13.50
C ILE A 212 8.70 -2.99 14.76
N SER A 213 9.11 -1.79 15.17
CA SER A 213 8.56 -1.12 16.36
C SER A 213 7.87 0.18 16.00
N PHE A 214 6.76 0.47 16.69
CA PHE A 214 6.00 1.71 16.57
C PHE A 214 5.38 2.10 17.92
N LEU A 215 4.94 3.34 18.05
CA LEU A 215 4.26 3.84 19.25
C LEU A 215 2.75 3.76 19.07
N VAL A 216 2.02 3.37 20.13
CA VAL A 216 0.57 3.51 20.23
C VAL A 216 0.21 4.36 21.45
N PRO A 217 -0.94 5.07 21.45
CA PRO A 217 -1.40 5.80 22.64
C PRO A 217 -1.60 4.84 23.82
N SER A 218 -1.10 5.22 24.99
CA SER A 218 -1.39 4.51 26.25
C SER A 218 -2.81 4.86 26.72
N ALA A 219 -3.50 3.89 27.34
CA ALA A 219 -4.82 4.12 27.94
C ALA A 219 -4.82 5.22 29.01
N ASP A 220 -3.66 5.44 29.66
CA ASP A 220 -3.50 6.36 30.77
C ASP A 220 -2.97 7.74 30.35
N ASN A 221 -2.86 8.01 29.03
CA ASN A 221 -2.34 9.26 28.46
C ASN A 221 -0.93 9.69 28.93
N THR A 222 -0.16 8.77 29.50
CA THR A 222 1.27 8.92 29.76
C THR A 222 2.03 8.22 28.63
N ASP A 223 3.18 8.80 28.22
CA ASP A 223 4.04 8.39 27.09
C ASP A 223 3.65 7.10 26.35
N GLY A 224 3.41 7.21 25.04
CA GLY A 224 3.00 6.11 24.17
C GLY A 224 3.64 4.75 24.44
N GLU A 225 2.86 3.68 24.38
CA GLU A 225 3.38 2.32 24.49
C GLU A 225 4.12 1.94 23.21
N ARG A 226 5.36 1.45 23.34
CA ARG A 226 6.13 0.92 22.22
C ARG A 226 5.76 -0.53 21.97
N ILE A 227 5.11 -0.78 20.84
CA ILE A 227 4.85 -2.13 20.34
C ILE A 227 6.00 -2.57 19.43
N THR A 228 6.41 -3.83 19.56
CA THR A 228 7.39 -4.46 18.66
C THR A 228 6.79 -5.74 18.09
N VAL A 229 6.69 -5.82 16.76
CA VAL A 229 6.03 -6.91 16.03
C VAL A 229 7.00 -7.66 15.13
N GLN A 230 6.76 -8.95 14.92
CA GLN A 230 7.52 -9.75 13.94
C GLN A 230 6.80 -9.73 12.59
N GLN A 231 7.51 -9.84 11.48
CA GLN A 231 6.86 -10.04 10.18
C GLN A 231 6.16 -11.41 10.08
N SER A 232 4.97 -11.46 9.47
CA SER A 232 4.24 -12.70 9.15
C SER A 232 5.03 -13.57 8.17
N ASN A 233 4.81 -14.89 8.15
CA ASN A 233 5.53 -15.78 7.23
C ASN A 233 5.39 -15.39 5.75
N PHE A 234 4.24 -14.82 5.36
CA PHE A 234 4.03 -14.35 4.00
C PHE A 234 4.89 -13.11 3.69
N VAL A 235 4.87 -12.12 4.59
CA VAL A 235 5.72 -10.93 4.50
C VAL A 235 7.22 -11.29 4.50
N LYS A 236 7.60 -12.23 5.36
CA LYS A 236 8.96 -12.79 5.47
C LYS A 236 9.47 -13.37 4.15
N TYR A 237 8.56 -13.93 3.34
CA TYR A 237 8.85 -14.49 2.03
C TYR A 237 8.88 -13.39 0.96
N LEU A 238 7.87 -12.52 0.95
CA LEU A 238 7.65 -11.57 -0.14
C LEU A 238 8.62 -10.38 -0.11
N PHE A 239 8.87 -9.79 1.06
CA PHE A 239 9.67 -8.55 1.14
C PHE A 239 11.12 -8.70 0.66
N PRO A 240 11.82 -9.83 0.87
CA PRO A 240 13.17 -10.03 0.34
C PRO A 240 13.25 -10.33 -1.17
N ASP A 241 12.12 -10.60 -1.83
CA ASP A 241 12.06 -10.91 -3.26
C ASP A 241 12.39 -9.67 -4.10
N SER A 242 13.31 -9.84 -5.06
CA SER A 242 13.79 -8.71 -5.87
C SER A 242 12.75 -8.18 -6.85
N ASN A 243 11.86 -9.04 -7.36
CA ASN A 243 10.82 -8.62 -8.27
C ASN A 243 9.72 -7.88 -7.50
N PHE A 244 9.37 -8.35 -6.30
CA PHE A 244 8.49 -7.58 -5.42
C PHE A 244 9.04 -6.19 -5.14
N GLN A 245 10.30 -6.10 -4.65
CA GLN A 245 10.94 -4.81 -4.38
C GLN A 245 11.01 -3.92 -5.63
N GLY A 246 11.40 -4.47 -6.78
CA GLY A 246 11.43 -3.74 -8.05
C GLY A 246 10.07 -3.21 -8.49
N GLY A 247 9.00 -3.98 -8.26
CA GLY A 247 7.63 -3.55 -8.51
C GLY A 247 7.21 -2.38 -7.62
N VAL A 248 7.48 -2.46 -6.31
CA VAL A 248 7.17 -1.36 -5.38
C VAL A 248 7.97 -0.10 -5.73
N GLU A 249 9.26 -0.22 -6.04
CA GLU A 249 10.10 0.91 -6.46
C GLU A 249 9.61 1.54 -7.77
N LEU A 250 9.20 0.72 -8.74
CA LEU A 250 8.61 1.22 -9.98
C LEU A 250 7.30 1.96 -9.72
N ALA A 251 6.45 1.44 -8.83
CA ALA A 251 5.22 2.11 -8.41
C ALA A 251 5.52 3.47 -7.73
N ILE A 252 6.52 3.51 -6.84
CA ILE A 252 6.97 4.76 -6.21
C ILE A 252 7.42 5.77 -7.27
N GLN A 253 8.29 5.37 -8.20
CA GLN A 253 8.76 6.25 -9.27
C GLN A 253 7.64 6.75 -10.18
N LYS A 254 6.66 5.88 -10.49
CA LYS A 254 5.53 6.20 -11.37
C LYS A 254 4.51 7.11 -10.68
N PHE A 255 4.22 6.89 -9.40
CA PHE A 255 3.10 7.53 -8.71
C PHE A 255 3.50 8.71 -7.84
N LEU A 256 4.75 8.76 -7.37
CA LEU A 256 5.28 9.78 -6.46
C LEU A 256 6.45 10.53 -7.15
N PRO A 257 6.16 11.42 -8.12
CA PRO A 257 7.21 12.16 -8.80
C PRO A 257 8.06 12.96 -7.80
N SER A 258 9.38 12.86 -7.97
CA SER A 258 10.35 13.58 -7.15
C SER A 258 10.09 15.08 -7.27
N SER A 259 10.01 15.76 -6.13
CA SER A 259 9.70 17.20 -6.03
C SER A 259 10.79 18.12 -6.61
N SER A 260 11.78 17.57 -7.32
CA SER A 260 12.97 18.26 -7.82
C SER A 260 12.86 18.78 -9.25
N GLY A 261 11.67 18.70 -9.88
CA GLY A 261 11.43 19.29 -11.19
C GLY A 261 11.03 20.76 -11.09
N THR A 262 12.00 21.66 -10.96
CA THR A 262 11.81 23.02 -11.50
C THR A 262 11.61 22.90 -13.00
N GLU A 263 10.36 22.88 -13.46
CA GLU A 263 10.02 23.17 -14.84
C GLU A 263 10.53 24.58 -15.14
N THR A 264 11.75 24.65 -15.67
CA THR A 264 12.27 25.86 -16.26
C THR A 264 11.65 25.91 -17.64
N THR A 265 10.45 26.48 -17.74
CA THR A 265 9.88 26.87 -19.02
C THR A 265 10.79 27.95 -19.60
N SER A 266 11.77 27.52 -20.39
CA SER A 266 12.51 28.42 -21.25
C SER A 266 11.54 28.96 -22.30
N ASN A 267 10.96 30.12 -22.01
CA ASN A 267 10.38 30.97 -23.03
C ASN A 267 11.52 31.29 -24.01
N LYS A 268 11.58 30.55 -25.11
CA LYS A 268 12.33 30.98 -26.29
C LYS A 268 11.54 32.10 -26.93
N ASP A 269 12.07 33.30 -26.77
CA ASP A 269 11.77 34.47 -27.58
C ASP A 269 11.59 34.09 -29.06
N VAL A 270 10.35 34.18 -29.55
CA VAL A 270 10.09 34.32 -30.98
C VAL A 270 9.87 35.80 -31.24
N LYS A 271 10.97 36.48 -31.57
CA LYS A 271 10.95 37.82 -32.15
C LYS A 271 10.59 37.72 -33.63
N GLY A 272 9.43 38.25 -33.98
CA GLY A 272 9.21 39.08 -35.16
C GLY A 272 8.87 38.39 -36.48
N SER A 273 7.65 38.62 -36.96
CA SER A 273 7.45 39.41 -38.20
C SER A 273 5.99 39.86 -38.30
N GLU A 274 5.79 41.18 -38.34
CA GLU A 274 4.55 41.86 -38.69
C GLU A 274 4.16 41.58 -40.15
N GLY A 275 2.86 41.46 -40.41
CA GLY A 275 2.29 41.39 -41.75
C GLY A 275 0.77 41.42 -41.67
N ALA A 276 0.21 42.60 -41.97
CA ALA A 276 -1.17 43.01 -41.73
C ALA A 276 -2.25 42.36 -42.62
N SER A 277 -3.50 42.52 -42.17
CA SER A 277 -4.71 42.83 -42.96
C SER A 277 -5.81 41.76 -42.95
N GLY A 278 -7.00 42.16 -42.49
CA GLY A 278 -8.27 41.60 -42.98
C GLY A 278 -9.31 41.23 -41.93
N THR A 279 -10.18 42.19 -41.59
CA THR A 279 -11.66 42.06 -41.45
C THR A 279 -12.23 40.91 -40.60
N LYS A 280 -12.81 41.23 -39.43
CA LYS A 280 -14.27 41.36 -39.16
C LYS A 280 -15.05 40.03 -39.18
N ASP A 281 -15.90 39.87 -38.16
CA ASP A 281 -16.96 38.87 -37.93
C ASP A 281 -16.55 37.78 -36.93
N ALA A 282 -17.33 37.41 -35.91
CA ALA A 282 -18.49 37.99 -35.27
C ALA A 282 -18.54 37.36 -33.86
N VAL A 283 -18.78 38.21 -32.86
CA VAL A 283 -19.21 37.84 -31.52
C VAL A 283 -20.71 37.53 -31.61
N GLU A 284 -21.22 36.65 -30.72
CA GLU A 284 -22.64 36.30 -30.47
C GLU A 284 -23.19 35.01 -31.09
N ALA A 285 -23.34 33.98 -30.24
CA ALA A 285 -24.55 33.15 -30.11
C ALA A 285 -24.38 32.24 -28.87
N MET A 286 -24.82 32.68 -27.70
CA MET A 286 -26.13 32.36 -27.09
C MET A 286 -26.33 30.90 -26.68
N THR A 287 -25.98 30.64 -25.42
CA THR A 287 -26.89 30.20 -24.35
C THR A 287 -28.34 29.91 -24.77
N ARG A 288 -28.77 28.64 -24.67
CA ARG A 288 -30.04 28.10 -24.14
C ARG A 288 -30.42 26.80 -24.86
N SER A 289 -30.49 25.68 -24.11
CA SER A 289 -31.75 24.97 -23.94
C SER A 289 -31.61 23.95 -22.80
N LEU A 290 -32.20 24.31 -21.66
CA LEU A 290 -32.64 23.39 -20.62
C LEU A 290 -33.95 22.72 -21.08
N GLU A 291 -34.30 21.64 -20.39
CA GLU A 291 -35.62 20.98 -20.35
C GLU A 291 -36.01 20.07 -21.52
N SER A 292 -35.85 18.77 -21.31
CA SER A 292 -36.97 17.87 -20.94
C SER A 292 -36.57 16.43 -21.23
N VAL A 293 -36.74 15.53 -20.25
CA VAL A 293 -37.50 14.28 -20.35
C VAL A 293 -37.34 13.57 -18.99
N THR A 294 -38.40 13.66 -18.20
CA THR A 294 -38.74 12.69 -17.16
C THR A 294 -40.09 12.11 -17.56
N ILE A 295 -40.13 10.83 -17.94
CA ILE A 295 -41.10 9.82 -17.49
C ILE A 295 -40.31 8.52 -17.39
#